data_AF-A0A963I6K2-F1
#
_entry.id   AF-A0A963I6K2-F1
#
_cell.length_a   1.000
_cell.length_b   1.000
_cell.length_c   1.000
_cell.angle_alpha   90.00
_cell.angle_beta   90.00
_cell.angle_gamma   90.00
#
_symmetry.space_group_name_H-M   'P 1'
#
loop_
_entity.id
_entity.type
_entity.pdbx_description
1 polymer ?
#
loop_
_entity_poly.entity_id
_entity_poly.type
_entity_poly.pdbx_seq_one_letter_code
_entity_poly.pdbx_strand_id
1 'polypeptide(L)' 'MADGKETVHLVQRQDYQFTMRFGGAAPDWLADEPPPLGKGEGPSPVQLLSAAVGTCLSDSLLFAL' A
#
# COMPACT_ATOMS: atom_id res chain seq x y z
N MET A 1 11.81 -1.85 -18.28
CA MET A 1 10.88 -1.07 -17.44
C MET A 1 9.67 -0.78 -18.29
N ALA A 2 8.49 -1.30 -17.93
CA ALA A 2 7.29 -1.05 -18.72
C ALA A 2 6.99 0.45 -18.65
N ASP A 3 6.85 1.08 -19.81
CA ASP A 3 6.56 2.51 -19.99
C ASP A 3 5.08 2.81 -19.72
N GLY A 4 4.57 2.26 -18.61
CA GLY A 4 3.19 2.32 -18.17
C GLY A 4 3.06 3.23 -16.97
N LYS A 5 2.18 4.21 -17.06
CA LYS A 5 1.84 5.06 -15.91
C LYS A 5 1.04 4.25 -14.89
N GLU A 6 1.71 3.79 -13.84
CA GLU A 6 1.05 3.21 -12.66
C GLU A 6 0.22 4.31 -11.95
N THR A 7 -1.06 4.04 -11.70
CA THR A 7 -1.97 4.97 -11.03
C THR A 7 -2.61 4.29 -9.83
N VAL A 8 -2.48 4.90 -8.66
CA VAL A 8 -3.14 4.46 -7.42
C VAL A 8 -4.11 5.54 -6.97
N HIS A 9 -5.34 5.15 -6.66
CA HIS A 9 -6.35 6.06 -6.13
C HIS A 9 -6.49 5.85 -4.63
N LEU A 10 -6.35 6.95 -3.88
CA LEU A 10 -6.56 6.98 -2.43
C LEU A 10 -7.86 7.73 -2.13
N VAL A 11 -8.74 7.09 -1.38
CA VAL A 11 -9.99 7.70 -0.89
C VAL A 11 -9.96 7.71 0.62
N GLN A 12 -9.82 8.89 1.22
CA GLN A 12 -9.95 9.04 2.66
C GLN A 12 -11.38 8.73 3.09
N ARG A 13 -11.55 7.87 4.10
CA ARG A 13 -12.88 7.58 4.67
C ARG A 13 -13.17 8.43 5.90
N GLN A 14 -12.28 8.38 6.88
CA GLN A 14 -12.37 9.10 8.15
C GLN A 14 -10.95 9.18 8.75
N ASP A 15 -10.62 10.26 9.46
CA ASP A 15 -9.33 10.41 10.16
C ASP A 15 -8.13 9.93 9.31
N TYR A 16 -7.41 8.90 9.77
CA TYR A 16 -6.25 8.31 9.10
C TYR A 16 -6.58 7.02 8.31
N GLN A 17 -7.86 6.78 8.02
CA GLN A 17 -8.31 5.67 7.17
C GLN A 17 -8.37 6.04 5.69
N PHE A 18 -7.73 5.22 4.88
CA PHE A 18 -7.73 5.36 3.42
C PHE A 18 -8.10 4.03 2.75
N THR A 19 -8.99 4.09 1.77
CA THR A 19 -9.14 3.00 0.79
C THR A 19 -8.19 3.24 -0.37
N MET A 20 -7.37 2.24 -0.66
CA MET A 20 -6.40 2.23 -1.74
C MET A 20 -6.93 1.37 -2.88
N ARG A 21 -6.96 1.92 -4.08
CA ARG A 21 -7.37 1.22 -5.30
C ARG A 21 -6.23 1.21 -6.31
N PHE A 22 -5.81 0.02 -6.69
CA PHE A 22 -4.69 -0.19 -7.60
C PHE A 22 -5.13 -0.46 -9.06
N GLY A 23 -6.45 -0.57 -9.29
CA GLY A 23 -7.02 -0.87 -10.61
C GLY A 23 -6.91 -2.35 -11.00
N GLY A 24 -7.46 -2.68 -12.17
CA GLY A 24 -7.47 -4.05 -12.68
C GLY A 24 -8.29 -5.00 -11.81
N ALA A 25 -7.74 -6.18 -11.53
CA ALA A 25 -8.37 -7.23 -10.72
C ALA A 25 -8.00 -7.17 -9.23
N ALA A 26 -7.12 -6.25 -8.82
CA ALA A 26 -6.72 -6.13 -7.43
C ALA A 26 -7.89 -5.61 -6.57
N PRO A 27 -8.16 -6.20 -5.40
CA PRO A 27 -9.19 -5.70 -4.51
C PRO A 27 -8.80 -4.34 -3.92
N ASP A 28 -9.81 -3.59 -3.47
CA ASP A 28 -9.63 -2.39 -2.67
C ASP A 28 -9.03 -2.77 -1.30
N TRP A 29 -8.03 -2.02 -0.84
CA TRP A 29 -7.38 -2.23 0.46
C TRP A 29 -7.68 -1.09 1.43
N LEU A 30 -7.92 -1.41 2.70
CA LEU A 30 -8.03 -0.43 3.77
C LEU A 30 -6.66 -0.26 4.45
N ALA A 31 -6.17 0.97 4.51
CA ALA A 31 -5.08 1.38 5.39
C ALA A 31 -5.67 2.15 6.57
N ASP A 32 -5.16 1.91 7.77
CA ASP A 32 -5.58 2.64 8.97
C ASP A 32 -4.43 2.73 9.97
N GLU A 33 -4.23 3.92 10.55
CA GLU A 33 -3.33 4.05 11.69
C GLU A 33 -3.94 3.36 12.92
N PRO A 34 -3.11 2.79 13.83
CA PRO A 34 -3.61 2.33 15.11
C PRO A 34 -4.14 3.50 15.97
N PRO A 35 -4.90 3.19 17.04
CA PRO A 35 -5.22 4.17 18.06
C PRO A 35 -3.95 4.84 18.63
N PRO A 36 -3.98 6.14 18.94
CA PRO A 36 -5.15 7.02 19.01
C PRO A 36 -5.52 7.75 17.71
N LEU A 37 -4.74 7.59 16.64
CA LEU A 37 -4.93 8.33 15.39
C LEU A 37 -6.05 7.73 14.54
N GLY A 38 -6.07 6.40 14.41
CA GLY A 38 -7.09 5.67 13.69
C GLY A 38 -7.72 4.56 14.55
N LYS A 39 -8.39 3.62 13.89
CA LYS A 39 -9.07 2.50 14.55
C LYS A 39 -8.29 1.19 14.45
N GLY A 40 -7.17 1.18 13.71
CA GLY A 40 -6.40 -0.03 13.43
C GLY A 40 -7.18 -1.08 12.63
N GLU A 41 -8.14 -0.66 11.79
CA GLU A 41 -8.98 -1.57 10.98
C GLU A 41 -8.25 -2.14 9.74
N GLY A 42 -6.99 -1.79 9.56
CA GLY A 42 -6.10 -2.28 8.50
C GLY A 42 -4.63 -2.09 8.87
N PRO A 43 -3.69 -2.48 7.99
CA PRO A 43 -2.27 -2.18 8.17
C PRO A 43 -2.03 -0.67 8.20
N SER A 44 -1.06 -0.25 9.02
CA SER A 44 -0.66 1.15 9.07
C SER A 44 0.09 1.57 7.80
N PRO A 45 0.05 2.85 7.42
CA PRO A 45 0.88 3.42 6.35
C PRO A 45 2.35 3.01 6.42
N VAL A 46 2.95 2.95 7.62
CA VAL A 46 4.34 2.52 7.82
C VAL A 46 4.54 1.04 7.48
N GLN A 47 3.61 0.17 7.86
CA GLN A 47 3.67 -1.25 7.50
C GLN A 47 3.56 -1.45 5.99
N LEU A 48 2.64 -0.72 5.34
CA LEU A 48 2.46 -0.76 3.89
C LEU A 48 3.71 -0.28 3.14
N LEU A 49 4.30 0.83 3.56
CA LEU A 49 5.54 1.34 2.99
C LEU A 49 6.68 0.32 3.14
N SER A 50 6.83 -0.25 4.34
CA SER A 50 7.88 -1.23 4.62
C SER A 50 7.72 -2.49 3.77
N ALA A 51 6.48 -2.97 3.60
CA ALA A 51 6.18 -4.10 2.73
C ALA A 51 6.57 -3.80 1.28
N ALA A 52 6.16 -2.65 0.73
CA ALA A 52 6.47 -2.27 -0.65
C ALA A 52 7.99 -2.13 -0.90
N VAL A 53 8.72 -1.53 0.05
CA VAL A 53 10.18 -1.43 -0.04
C VAL A 53 10.83 -2.82 0.02
N GLY A 54 10.38 -3.65 0.98
CA GLY A 54 10.90 -5.01 1.16
C GLY A 54 10.69 -5.89 -0.07
N THR A 55 9.52 -5.80 -0.74
CA THR A 55 9.26 -6.53 -1.97
C THR A 55 10.16 -6.07 -3.11
N CYS A 56 10.31 -4.76 -3.32
CA CYS A 56 11.17 -4.23 -4.39
C CYS A 56 12.64 -4.64 -4.22
N LEU A 57 13.14 -4.63 -2.98
CA LEU A 57 14.50 -5.09 -2.67
C LEU A 57 14.66 -6.60 -2.90
N SER A 58 13.64 -7.38 -2.52
CA SER A 58 13.64 -8.83 -2.69
C SER A 58 13.59 -9.22 -4.18
N ASP A 59 12.79 -8.53 -4.99
CA ASP A 59 12.75 -8.71 -6.44
C ASP A 59 14.11 -8.38 -7.08
N SER A 60 14.73 -7.28 -6.62
CA SER A 60 16.07 -6.89 -7.07
C SER A 60 17.13 -7.94 -6.70
N LEU A 61 17.03 -8.54 -5.52
CA LEU A 61 17.91 -9.61 -5.07
C LEU A 61 17.71 -10.88 -5.90
N LEU A 62 16.45 -11.30 -6.14
CA LEU A 62 16.13 -12.48 -6.95
C LEU A 62 16.61 -12.33 -8.39
N PHE A 63 16.56 -11.12 -8.95
CA PHE A 63 17.14 -10.83 -10.27
C PHE A 63 18.67 -10.95 -10.29
N ALA A 64 19.33 -10.67 -9.16
CA ALA A 64 20.79 -10.66 -9.06
C ALA A 64 21.42 -12.02 -8.72
N LEU A 65 20.61 -13.02 -8.36
CA LEU A 65 21.03 -14.41 -8.09
C LEU A 65 21.12 -15.23 -9.39
#